data_AF-A0A536J3E4-F1
#
_entry.id   AF-A0A536J3E4-F1
#
_cell.length_a   1.000
_cell.length_b   1.000
_cell.length_c   1.000
_cell.angle_alpha   90.00
_cell.angle_beta   90.00
_cell.angle_gamma   90.00
#
_symmetry.space_group_name_H-M   'P 1'
#
loop_
_entity.id
_entity.type
_entity.pdbx_description
1 polymer ?
#
loop_
_entity_poly.entity_id
_entity_poly.type
_entity_poly.pdbx_seq_one_letter_code
_entity_poly.pdbx_strand_id
1 'polypeptide(L)' 'IVGVIDLSDESPVEDVDTVVARIRNALRFVDADRLILAPDCGMKYLPREKAFGKLSALAKAAEKVRAEL' A
#
# COMPACT_ATOMS: atom_id res chain seq x y z
N ILE A 1 -12.22 1.72 1.75
CA ILE A 1 -10.87 1.43 2.27
C ILE A 1 -10.40 0.16 1.59
N VAL A 2 -9.18 0.10 1.06
CA VAL A 2 -8.62 -1.08 0.38
C VAL A 2 -7.23 -1.39 0.93
N GLY A 3 -7.01 -2.65 1.29
CA GLY A 3 -5.71 -3.20 1.64
C GLY A 3 -4.82 -3.37 0.41
N VAL A 4 -3.60 -2.83 0.44
CA VAL A 4 -2.64 -2.93 -0.68
C VAL A 4 -1.24 -3.38 -0.23
N ILE A 5 -1.11 -3.81 1.03
CA ILE A 5 0.16 -4.25 1.64
C ILE A 5 -0.05 -5.65 2.20
N ASP A 6 0.77 -6.58 1.72
CA ASP A 6 0.81 -7.97 2.15
C ASP A 6 1.53 -8.07 3.49
N LEU A 7 0.83 -8.66 4.47
CA LEU A 7 1.30 -8.79 5.83
C LEU A 7 1.69 -10.22 6.19
N SER A 8 1.87 -11.12 5.23
CA SER A 8 2.36 -12.48 5.49
C SER A 8 3.72 -12.45 6.18
N ASP A 9 3.97 -13.39 7.12
CA ASP A 9 5.17 -13.37 7.97
C ASP A 9 6.47 -13.35 7.17
N GLU A 10 6.51 -14.07 6.05
CA GLU A 10 7.68 -14.17 5.15
C GLU A 10 7.67 -13.12 4.02
N SER A 11 6.65 -12.25 3.90
CA SER A 11 6.58 -11.30 2.79
C SER A 11 7.68 -10.23 2.89
N PRO A 12 8.42 -9.89 1.83
CA PRO A 12 9.37 -8.79 1.89
C PRO A 12 8.64 -7.44 2.01
N VAL A 13 9.38 -6.36 2.31
CA VAL A 13 8.86 -5.00 2.06
C VAL A 13 8.60 -4.86 0.56
N GLU A 14 7.43 -4.40 0.18
CA GLU A 14 7.03 -4.26 -1.22
C GLU A 14 7.90 -3.23 -1.96
N ASP A 15 8.19 -3.54 -3.22
CA ASP A 15 8.62 -2.52 -4.15
C ASP A 15 7.49 -1.50 -4.38
N VAL A 16 7.87 -0.23 -4.56
CA VAL A 16 6.92 0.88 -4.74
C VAL A 16 6.01 0.64 -5.95
N ASP A 17 6.54 0.13 -7.07
CA ASP A 17 5.76 -0.07 -8.29
C ASP A 17 4.74 -1.21 -8.14
N THR A 18 5.01 -2.18 -7.27
CA THR A 18 4.03 -3.21 -6.90
C THR A 18 2.82 -2.58 -6.22
N VAL A 19 3.05 -1.67 -5.27
CA VAL A 19 1.95 -0.98 -4.56
C VAL A 19 1.22 -0.02 -5.51
N VAL A 20 1.92 0.68 -6.41
CA VAL A 20 1.31 1.52 -7.46
C VAL A 20 0.36 0.69 -8.33
N ALA A 21 0.78 -0.49 -8.77
CA ALA A 21 -0.07 -1.37 -9.58
C ALA A 21 -1.35 -1.78 -8.82
N ARG A 22 -1.23 -2.09 -7.52
CA ARG A 22 -2.39 -2.40 -6.66
C ARG A 22 -3.34 -1.21 -6.50
N ILE A 23 -2.81 0.00 -6.29
CA ILE A 23 -3.60 1.24 -6.20
C ILE A 23 -4.35 1.50 -7.51
N ARG A 24 -3.66 1.43 -8.65
CA ARG A 24 -4.28 1.60 -9.98
C ARG A 24 -5.37 0.57 -10.24
N ASN A 25 -5.19 -0.67 -9.77
CA ASN A 25 -6.24 -1.67 -9.85
C ASN A 25 -7.47 -1.28 -9.03
N ALA A 26 -7.30 -0.74 -7.82
CA ALA A 26 -8.42 -0.26 -7.00
C ALA A 26 -9.16 0.93 -7.65
N LEU A 27 -8.44 1.86 -8.28
CA LEU A 27 -9.00 3.02 -8.98
C LEU A 27 -9.90 2.66 -10.19
N ARG A 28 -9.84 1.42 -10.68
CA ARG A 28 -10.78 0.92 -11.71
C ARG A 28 -12.20 0.72 -11.17
N PHE A 29 -12.38 0.68 -9.85
CA PHE A 29 -13.63 0.34 -9.19
C PHE A 29 -14.14 1.42 -8.23
N VAL A 30 -13.27 2.32 -7.77
CA VAL A 30 -13.59 3.38 -6.81
C VAL A 30 -12.90 4.66 -7.22
N ASP A 31 -13.64 5.77 -7.23
CA ASP A 31 -13.11 7.10 -7.51
C ASP A 31 -12.00 7.49 -6.52
N ALA A 32 -11.03 8.29 -6.98
CA ALA A 32 -9.84 8.62 -6.21
C ALA A 32 -10.14 9.36 -4.90
N ASP A 33 -11.17 10.21 -4.87
CA ASP A 33 -11.62 10.97 -3.70
C ASP A 33 -12.29 10.09 -2.63
N ARG A 34 -12.72 8.88 -2.99
CA ARG A 34 -13.34 7.88 -2.11
C ARG A 34 -12.40 6.74 -1.71
N LEU A 35 -11.22 6.66 -2.33
CA LEU A 35 -10.25 5.60 -2.09
C LEU A 35 -9.31 5.92 -0.93
N ILE A 36 -9.50 5.21 0.19
CA ILE A 36 -8.55 5.19 1.30
C ILE A 36 -7.67 3.94 1.19
N LEU A 37 -6.36 4.15 1.10
CA LEU A 37 -5.35 3.09 1.05
C LEU A 37 -4.93 2.69 2.45
N ALA A 38 -4.79 1.38 2.68
CA ALA A 38 -4.38 0.83 3.97
C ALA A 38 -3.55 -0.46 3.77
N PRO A 39 -2.91 -0.97 4.82
CA PRO A 39 -2.48 -2.36 4.85
C PRO A 39 -3.66 -3.33 4.89
N ASP A 40 -3.44 -4.60 4.53
CA ASP A 40 -4.52 -5.61 4.51
C ASP A 40 -5.15 -5.84 5.90
N CYS A 41 -4.37 -5.66 6.97
CA CYS A 41 -4.82 -5.78 8.36
C CYS A 41 -3.89 -4.99 9.31
N GLY A 42 -4.02 -5.20 10.62
CA GLY A 42 -3.09 -4.66 11.60
C GLY A 42 -1.70 -5.29 11.52
N MET A 43 -0.66 -4.49 11.76
CA MET A 43 0.75 -4.88 11.60
C MET A 43 1.44 -5.29 12.91
N LYS A 44 0.66 -5.62 13.96
CA LYS A 44 1.17 -5.80 15.34
C LYS A 44 2.26 -6.86 15.49
N TYR A 45 2.28 -7.86 14.61
CA TYR A 45 3.16 -9.02 14.66
C TYR A 45 4.42 -8.86 13.81
N LEU A 46 4.48 -7.82 12.96
CA LEU A 46 5.65 -7.56 12.14
C LEU A 46 6.74 -6.85 12.96
N PRO A 47 8.04 -7.18 12.72
CA PRO A 47 9.13 -6.38 13.23
C PRO A 47 8.96 -4.91 12.83
N ARG A 48 9.30 -3.98 13.75
CA ARG A 48 9.08 -2.53 13.57
C ARG A 48 9.69 -2.00 12.26
N GLU A 49 10.90 -2.44 11.93
CA GLU A 49 11.60 -2.03 10.71
C GLU A 49 10.84 -2.48 9.45
N LYS A 50 10.38 -3.73 9.41
CA LYS A 50 9.57 -4.27 8.33
C LYS A 50 8.26 -3.50 8.18
N ALA A 51 7.58 -3.21 9.30
CA ALA A 51 6.35 -2.43 9.28
C ALA A 51 6.57 -1.00 8.76
N PHE A 52 7.64 -0.34 9.20
CA PHE A 52 7.99 0.99 8.74
C PHE A 52 8.35 1.03 7.25
N GLY A 53 9.11 0.03 6.76
CA GLY A 53 9.44 -0.10 5.35
C GLY A 53 8.20 -0.25 4.47
N LYS A 54 7.26 -1.12 4.87
CA LYS A 54 5.99 -1.33 4.18
C LYS A 54 5.12 -0.07 4.14
N LEU A 55 4.99 0.65 5.25
CA LEU A 55 4.26 1.93 5.30
C LEU A 55 4.96 3.03 4.48
N SER A 56 6.29 3.03 4.44
CA SER A 56 7.06 3.95 3.59
C SER A 56 6.82 3.66 2.09
N ALA A 57 6.79 2.39 1.70
CA ALA A 57 6.45 1.99 0.33
C ALA A 57 5.02 2.42 -0.04
N LEU A 58 4.05 2.22 0.87
CA LEU A 58 2.67 2.69 0.71
C LEU A 58 2.59 4.20 0.46
N ALA A 59 3.26 4.99 1.30
CA ALA A 59 3.25 6.45 1.18
C ALA A 59 3.85 6.93 -0.15
N LYS A 60 5.01 6.38 -0.54
CA LYS A 60 5.68 6.71 -1.82
C LYS A 60 4.83 6.32 -3.03
N ALA A 61 4.19 5.14 -3.00
CA ALA A 61 3.31 4.70 -4.06
C ALA A 61 2.07 5.61 -4.17
N ALA A 62 1.49 6.01 -3.04
CA ALA A 62 0.37 6.95 -3.01
C ALA A 62 0.75 8.34 -3.56
N GLU A 63 1.93 8.84 -3.21
CA GLU A 63 2.46 10.11 -3.76
C GLU A 63 2.63 10.02 -5.27
N LYS A 64 3.26 8.96 -5.77
CA LYS A 64 3.47 8.74 -7.21
C LYS A 64 2.15 8.69 -7.98
N VAL A 65 1.16 7.95 -7.49
CA VAL A 65 -0.16 7.89 -8.14
C VAL A 65 -0.86 9.25 -8.10
N ARG A 66 -0.80 9.98 -6.99
CA ARG A 66 -1.43 11.32 -6.89
C ARG A 66 -0.86 12.33 -7.87
N ALA A 67 0.43 12.22 -8.21
CA ALA A 67 1.05 13.10 -9.21
C ALA A 67 0.54 12.86 -10.65
N GLU A 68 -0.18 11.76 -10.89
CA GLU A 68 -0.70 11.36 -12.19
C GLU A 68 -2.22 11.58 -12.35
N LEU A 69 -2.89 12.05 -11.30
CA LEU A 69 -4.33 12.32 -11.25
C LEU A 69 -4.62 13.81 -11.48
#